data_AF-A0A529L4P6-F1
#
_entry.id   AF-A0A529L4P6-F1
#
_cell.length_a   1.000
_cell.length_b   1.000
_cell.length_c   1.000
_cell.angle_alpha   90.00
_cell.angle_beta   90.00
_cell.angle_gamma   90.00
#
_symmetry.space_group_name_H-M   'P 1'
#
loop_
_entity.id
_entity.type
_entity.pdbx_description
1 polymer ?
#
loop_
_entity_poly.entity_id
_entity_poly.type
_entity_poly.pdbx_seq_one_letter_code
_entity_poly.pdbx_strand_id
1 'polypeptide(L)'
;RKAFLEKYLRGWAMGLEFGYQNPRAAVEAVFEQFPTLAKNLGPELGTTSILQQINVFRGDMDKRGGWGSHDMASWQGFFDEIHKIGQITNPVKAEDVCTNDLIGPANDFDKAKVKADADGTKLSEGFAALDVEKIKAHLFDSAVK
;
A
#
# COMPACT_ATOMS: atom_id res chain seq x y z
N ARG A 1 -7.07 -23.98 -4.35
CA ARG A 1 -6.55 -22.72 -4.96
C ARG A 1 -7.07 -21.50 -4.19
N LYS A 2 -8.39 -21.28 -4.07
CA LYS A 2 -8.98 -20.17 -3.31
C LYS A 2 -8.41 -20.00 -1.89
N ALA A 3 -8.48 -21.05 -1.06
CA ALA A 3 -7.94 -21.01 0.32
C ALA A 3 -6.44 -20.69 0.42
N PHE A 4 -5.65 -21.03 -0.61
CA PHE A 4 -4.24 -20.64 -0.66
C PHE A 4 -4.09 -19.13 -0.93
N LEU A 5 -4.87 -18.61 -1.89
CA LEU A 5 -4.91 -17.18 -2.19
C LEU A 5 -5.40 -16.35 -1.00
N GLU A 6 -6.40 -16.82 -0.25
CA GLU A 6 -6.87 -16.16 0.97
C GLU A 6 -5.74 -16.01 2.00
N LYS A 7 -4.95 -17.08 2.23
CA LYS A 7 -3.81 -17.03 3.15
C LYS A 7 -2.71 -16.10 2.64
N TYR A 8 -2.38 -16.18 1.35
CA TYR A 8 -1.37 -15.33 0.72
C TYR A 8 -1.77 -13.85 0.82
N LEU A 9 -3.00 -13.52 0.42
CA LEU A 9 -3.50 -12.14 0.45
C LEU A 9 -3.66 -11.62 1.87
N ARG A 10 -3.93 -12.47 2.86
CA ARG A 10 -3.89 -12.08 4.27
C ARG A 10 -2.48 -11.65 4.68
N GLY A 11 -1.46 -12.44 4.36
CA GLY A 11 -0.07 -12.06 4.62
C GLY A 11 0.31 -10.74 3.93
N TRP A 12 -0.15 -10.56 2.68
CA TRP A 12 0.03 -9.31 1.94
C TRP A 12 -0.64 -8.11 2.61
N ALA A 13 -1.92 -8.24 3.01
CA ALA A 13 -2.66 -7.18 3.69
C ALA A 13 -2.06 -6.84 5.07
N MET A 14 -1.60 -7.85 5.82
CA MET A 14 -0.86 -7.64 7.07
C MET A 14 0.44 -6.86 6.84
N GLY A 15 1.16 -7.12 5.75
CA GLY A 15 2.36 -6.37 5.38
C GLY A 15 2.07 -4.89 5.05
N LEU A 16 0.98 -4.62 4.34
CA LEU A 16 0.53 -3.25 4.08
C LEU A 16 0.11 -2.52 5.36
N GLU A 17 -0.64 -3.20 6.23
CA GLU A 17 -1.02 -2.65 7.54
C GLU A 17 0.23 -2.36 8.39
N PHE A 18 1.18 -3.30 8.45
CA PHE A 18 2.44 -3.10 9.17
C PHE A 18 3.20 -1.87 8.65
N GLY A 19 3.34 -1.73 7.33
CA GLY A 19 4.02 -0.58 6.73
C GLY A 19 3.27 0.74 6.92
N TYR A 20 1.94 0.70 7.02
CA TYR A 20 1.15 1.87 7.39
C TYR A 20 1.39 2.28 8.85
N GLN A 21 1.44 1.32 9.78
CA GLN A 21 1.68 1.55 11.21
C GLN A 21 3.12 2.01 11.48
N ASN A 22 4.11 1.44 10.77
CA ASN A 22 5.51 1.79 10.91
C ASN A 22 6.22 1.88 9.53
N PRO A 23 6.09 3.02 8.82
CA PRO A 23 6.67 3.19 7.49
C PRO A 23 8.20 3.11 7.48
N ARG A 24 8.85 3.49 8.59
CA ARG A 24 10.30 3.40 8.75
C ARG A 24 10.76 1.95 8.76
N ALA A 25 10.11 1.10 9.56
CA ALA A 25 10.41 -0.33 9.63
C ALA A 25 10.20 -1.03 8.28
N ALA A 26 9.13 -0.69 7.56
CA ALA A 26 8.88 -1.26 6.24
C ALA A 26 9.98 -0.91 5.22
N VAL A 27 10.47 0.33 5.23
CA VAL A 27 11.58 0.74 4.35
C VAL A 27 12.89 0.10 4.79
N GLU A 28 13.16 0.03 6.09
CA GLU A 28 14.36 -0.62 6.62
C GLU A 28 14.41 -2.11 6.22
N ALA A 29 13.30 -2.84 6.32
CA ALA A 29 13.20 -4.22 5.87
C ALA A 29 13.50 -4.39 4.37
N VAL A 30 13.06 -3.44 3.53
CA VAL A 30 13.42 -3.41 2.10
C VAL A 30 14.92 -3.14 1.93
N PHE A 31 15.48 -2.19 2.68
CA PHE A 31 16.88 -1.82 2.58
C PHE A 31 17.84 -2.93 3.02
N GLU A 32 17.44 -3.77 3.98
CA GLU A 32 18.16 -4.98 4.36
C GLU A 32 18.28 -5.97 3.20
N GLN A 33 17.20 -6.13 2.41
CA GLN A 33 17.19 -7.02 1.25
C GLN A 33 17.86 -6.40 0.01
N PHE A 34 17.90 -5.07 -0.09
CA PHE A 34 18.44 -4.34 -1.24
C PHE A 34 19.48 -3.28 -0.81
N PRO A 35 20.69 -3.67 -0.38
CA PRO A 35 21.69 -2.74 0.16
C PRO A 35 22.14 -1.64 -0.82
N THR A 36 22.16 -1.94 -2.13
CA THR A 36 22.48 -0.93 -3.16
C THR A 36 21.42 0.16 -3.22
N LEU A 37 20.14 -0.20 -3.09
CA LEU A 37 19.05 0.77 -3.02
C LEU A 37 19.16 1.61 -1.74
N ALA A 38 19.44 0.97 -0.61
CA ALA A 38 19.64 1.61 0.68
C ALA A 38 20.73 2.70 0.62
N LYS A 39 21.88 2.36 0.02
CA LYS A 39 23.00 3.28 -0.16
C LYS A 39 22.64 4.49 -1.02
N ASN A 40 21.80 4.31 -2.04
CA ASN A 40 21.48 5.36 -3.00
C ASN A 40 20.38 6.32 -2.51
N LEU A 41 19.43 5.84 -1.69
CA LEU A 41 18.30 6.64 -1.24
C LEU A 41 18.47 7.17 0.19
N GLY A 42 18.94 6.33 1.10
CA GLY A 42 19.00 6.64 2.53
C GLY A 42 17.62 6.64 3.24
N PRO A 43 17.62 6.66 4.59
CA PRO A 43 16.41 6.44 5.39
C PRO A 43 15.29 7.45 5.15
N GLU A 44 15.61 8.75 5.08
CA GLU A 44 14.61 9.82 4.97
C GLU A 44 13.89 9.76 3.62
N LEU A 45 14.61 9.69 2.51
CA LEU A 45 14.00 9.62 1.18
C LEU A 45 13.18 8.34 1.00
N GLY A 46 13.65 7.20 1.51
CA GLY A 46 12.90 5.95 1.49
C GLY A 46 11.58 6.06 2.31
N THR A 47 11.65 6.64 3.50
CA THR A 47 10.47 6.85 4.37
C THR A 47 9.48 7.83 3.75
N THR A 48 9.96 8.92 3.15
CA THR A 48 9.11 9.87 2.39
C THR A 48 8.43 9.17 1.22
N SER A 49 9.16 8.36 0.46
CA SER A 49 8.60 7.64 -0.69
C SER A 49 7.48 6.67 -0.29
N ILE A 50 7.66 5.86 0.76
CA ILE A 50 6.61 4.93 1.18
C ILE A 50 5.38 5.67 1.72
N LEU A 51 5.56 6.79 2.43
CA LEU A 51 4.45 7.62 2.93
C LEU A 51 3.63 8.20 1.78
N GLN A 52 4.28 8.65 0.70
CA GLN A 52 3.59 9.08 -0.52
C GLN A 52 2.80 7.93 -1.16
N GLN A 53 3.42 6.76 -1.30
CA GLN A 53 2.72 5.59 -1.86
C GLN A 53 1.53 5.16 -1.00
N ILE A 54 1.67 5.13 0.33
CA ILE A 54 0.60 4.79 1.28
C ILE A 54 -0.62 5.70 1.07
N ASN A 55 -0.42 7.01 0.88
CA ASN A 55 -1.52 7.93 0.62
C ASN A 55 -2.30 7.59 -0.67
N VAL A 56 -1.65 6.96 -1.65
CA VAL A 56 -2.30 6.53 -2.89
C VAL A 56 -2.98 5.17 -2.72
N PHE A 57 -2.24 4.13 -2.34
CA PHE A 57 -2.79 2.76 -2.38
C PHE A 57 -3.76 2.47 -1.22
N ARG A 58 -3.59 3.11 -0.06
CA ARG A 58 -4.54 2.98 1.05
C ARG A 58 -5.85 3.67 0.71
N GLY A 59 -5.80 4.89 0.19
CA GLY A 59 -7.00 5.72 0.00
C GLY A 59 -7.81 5.87 1.30
N ASP A 60 -9.10 6.13 1.15
CA ASP A 60 -10.05 6.27 2.26
C ASP A 60 -10.52 4.89 2.75
N MET A 61 -9.89 4.37 3.81
CA MET A 61 -10.21 3.05 4.37
C MET A 61 -11.64 2.94 4.92
N ASP A 62 -12.24 4.05 5.38
CA ASP A 62 -13.58 4.03 5.96
C ASP A 62 -14.66 3.82 4.88
N LYS A 63 -14.32 4.12 3.63
CA LYS A 63 -15.19 3.89 2.45
C LYS A 63 -14.85 2.63 1.67
N ARG A 64 -13.90 1.82 2.15
CA ARG A 64 -13.35 0.65 1.45
C ARG A 64 -13.59 -0.64 2.21
N GLY A 65 -13.51 -1.76 1.50
CA GLY A 65 -13.65 -3.10 2.08
C GLY A 65 -12.41 -3.60 2.84
N GLY A 66 -11.36 -2.77 2.95
CA GLY A 66 -10.06 -3.11 3.48
C GLY A 66 -8.93 -2.98 2.45
N TRP A 67 -7.73 -3.43 2.82
CA TRP A 67 -6.56 -3.43 1.95
C TRP A 67 -6.84 -4.20 0.66
N GLY A 68 -6.50 -3.58 -0.47
CA GLY A 68 -6.67 -4.15 -1.81
C GLY A 68 -8.08 -4.05 -2.40
N SER A 69 -9.07 -3.49 -1.69
CA SER A 69 -10.44 -3.44 -2.21
C SER A 69 -10.53 -2.65 -3.52
N HIS A 70 -11.27 -3.14 -4.50
CA HIS A 70 -11.47 -2.45 -5.76
C HIS A 70 -12.83 -1.75 -5.81
N ASP A 71 -12.84 -0.51 -6.29
CA ASP A 71 -14.08 0.16 -6.71
C ASP A 71 -14.43 -0.32 -8.13
N MET A 72 -15.42 -1.20 -8.21
CA MET A 72 -15.83 -1.82 -9.47
C MET A 72 -16.48 -0.80 -10.43
N ALA A 73 -17.11 0.25 -9.93
CA ALA A 73 -17.67 1.30 -10.77
C ALA A 73 -16.54 2.14 -11.40
N SER A 74 -15.51 2.47 -10.64
CA SER A 74 -14.31 3.14 -11.19
C SER A 74 -13.61 2.28 -12.25
N TRP A 75 -13.49 0.96 -12.04
CA TRP A 75 -12.94 0.07 -13.06
C TRP A 75 -13.79 0.03 -14.33
N GLN A 76 -15.12 -0.07 -14.21
CA GLN A 76 -15.99 -0.07 -15.38
C GLN A 76 -15.88 1.25 -16.14
N GLY A 77 -15.90 2.39 -15.43
CA GLY A 77 -15.71 3.71 -16.04
C GLY A 77 -14.36 3.85 -16.76
N PHE A 78 -13.28 3.29 -16.21
CA PHE A 78 -11.99 3.22 -16.91
C PHE A 78 -12.10 2.43 -18.22
N PHE A 79 -12.66 1.22 -18.19
CA PHE A 79 -12.81 0.38 -19.38
C PHE A 79 -13.71 1.02 -20.45
N ASP A 80 -14.79 1.68 -20.02
CA ASP A 80 -15.71 2.38 -20.90
C ASP A 80 -15.01 3.57 -21.60
N GLU A 81 -14.23 4.37 -20.85
CA GLU A 81 -13.55 5.54 -21.43
C GLU A 81 -12.43 5.11 -22.39
N ILE A 82 -11.63 4.09 -22.06
CA ILE A 82 -10.58 3.63 -22.98
C ILE A 82 -11.15 2.98 -24.25
N HIS A 83 -12.34 2.38 -24.18
CA HIS A 83 -13.07 1.90 -25.36
C HIS A 83 -13.57 3.05 -26.21
N LYS A 84 -14.21 4.04 -25.59
CA LYS A 84 -14.76 5.24 -26.24
C LYS A 84 -13.70 6.05 -27.00
N ILE A 85 -12.49 6.19 -26.46
CA ILE A 85 -11.38 6.88 -27.14
C ILE A 85 -10.63 5.98 -28.14
N GLY A 86 -11.05 4.73 -28.31
CA GLY A 86 -10.49 3.81 -29.30
C GLY A 86 -9.15 3.16 -28.92
N GLN A 87 -8.74 3.19 -27.64
CA GLN A 87 -7.56 2.45 -27.18
C GLN A 87 -7.77 0.94 -27.21
N ILE A 88 -9.02 0.48 -27.04
CA ILE A 88 -9.43 -0.92 -27.21
C ILE A 88 -10.62 -0.99 -28.16
N THR A 89 -10.74 -2.09 -28.90
CA THR A 89 -11.80 -2.31 -29.88
C THR A 89 -13.03 -2.98 -29.28
N ASN A 90 -12.83 -3.91 -28.35
CA ASN A 90 -13.91 -4.65 -27.69
C ASN A 90 -14.15 -4.09 -26.28
N PRO A 91 -15.41 -3.95 -25.84
CA PRO A 91 -15.71 -3.55 -24.47
C PRO A 91 -15.22 -4.61 -23.48
N VAL A 92 -14.79 -4.15 -22.30
CA VAL A 92 -14.36 -5.02 -21.19
C VAL A 92 -15.33 -4.81 -20.02
N LYS A 93 -15.84 -5.90 -19.47
CA LYS A 93 -16.57 -5.85 -18.21
C LYS A 93 -15.60 -5.95 -17.04
N ALA A 94 -15.71 -5.05 -16.08
CA ALA A 94 -14.81 -5.03 -14.93
C ALA A 94 -14.83 -6.34 -14.13
N GLU A 95 -16.01 -6.97 -14.01
CA GLU A 95 -16.20 -8.24 -13.29
C GLU A 95 -15.47 -9.44 -13.93
N ASP A 96 -15.16 -9.38 -15.22
CA ASP A 96 -14.45 -10.45 -15.92
C ASP A 96 -12.94 -10.47 -15.59
N VAL A 97 -12.41 -9.36 -15.05
CA VAL A 97 -10.97 -9.18 -14.82
C VAL A 97 -10.60 -8.80 -13.38
N CYS A 98 -11.59 -8.42 -12.56
CA CYS A 98 -11.38 -7.98 -11.18
C CYS A 98 -12.51 -8.49 -10.27
N THR A 99 -12.16 -8.88 -9.04
CA THR A 99 -13.12 -9.31 -8.01
C THR A 99 -12.66 -8.91 -6.61
N ASN A 100 -13.62 -8.69 -5.73
CA ASN A 100 -13.40 -8.44 -4.30
C ASN A 100 -13.64 -9.69 -3.41
N ASP A 101 -13.87 -10.87 -4.00
CA ASP A 101 -14.24 -12.10 -3.28
C ASP A 101 -13.26 -12.52 -2.19
N LEU A 102 -11.99 -12.11 -2.30
CA LEU A 102 -10.92 -12.45 -1.36
C LEU A 102 -10.58 -11.31 -0.38
N ILE A 103 -11.18 -10.13 -0.53
CA ILE A 103 -10.85 -8.96 0.29
C ILE A 103 -11.26 -9.18 1.74
N GLY A 104 -12.44 -9.74 1.99
CA GLY A 104 -12.89 -10.07 3.34
C GLY A 104 -11.91 -11.00 4.06
N PRO A 105 -11.66 -12.23 3.54
CA PRO A 105 -10.71 -13.16 4.14
C PRO A 105 -9.27 -12.62 4.25
N ALA A 106 -8.83 -11.79 3.30
CA ALA A 106 -7.51 -11.15 3.34
C ALA A 106 -7.39 -10.12 4.46
N ASN A 107 -8.49 -9.44 4.81
CA ASN A 107 -8.50 -8.42 5.86
C ASN A 107 -8.95 -8.96 7.24
N ASP A 108 -9.31 -10.24 7.30
CA ASP A 108 -9.60 -10.96 8.55
C ASP A 108 -8.29 -11.39 9.22
N PHE A 109 -7.65 -10.43 9.88
CA PHE A 109 -6.47 -10.63 10.71
C PHE A 109 -6.51 -9.73 11.95
N ASP A 110 -5.70 -10.07 12.94
CA ASP A 110 -5.59 -9.28 14.17
C ASP A 110 -4.80 -7.99 13.92
N LYS A 111 -5.53 -6.89 13.67
CA LYS A 111 -4.96 -5.55 13.44
C LYS A 111 -4.22 -5.02 14.67
N ALA A 112 -4.69 -5.35 15.88
CA ALA A 112 -4.06 -4.90 17.12
C ALA A 112 -2.70 -5.59 17.30
N LYS A 113 -2.62 -6.89 16.99
CA LYS A 113 -1.35 -7.61 16.94
C LYS A 113 -0.40 -7.03 15.89
N VAL A 114 -0.87 -6.78 14.66
CA VAL A 114 -0.01 -6.18 13.61
C VAL A 114 0.53 -4.83 14.03
N LYS A 115 -0.31 -3.99 14.66
CA LYS A 115 0.14 -2.71 15.22
C LYS A 115 1.18 -2.90 16.32
N ALA A 116 0.95 -3.80 17.27
CA ALA A 116 1.91 -4.07 18.34
C ALA A 116 3.26 -4.58 17.79
N ASP A 117 3.23 -5.46 16.79
CA ASP A 117 4.43 -5.95 16.12
C ASP A 117 5.16 -4.81 15.38
N ALA A 118 4.43 -3.89 14.73
CA ALA A 118 4.99 -2.70 14.07
C ALA A 118 5.61 -1.71 15.07
N ASP A 119 4.90 -1.38 16.16
CA ASP A 119 5.35 -0.47 17.20
C ASP A 119 6.58 -1.03 17.95
N GLY A 120 6.66 -2.35 18.11
CA GLY A 120 7.76 -3.04 18.79
C GLY A 120 9.03 -3.23 17.94
N THR A 121 9.02 -2.82 16.66
CA THR A 121 10.18 -3.01 15.78
C THR A 121 11.33 -2.09 16.16
N LYS A 122 12.50 -2.67 16.42
CA LYS A 122 13.72 -1.92 16.71
C LYS A 122 14.36 -1.44 15.41
N LEU A 123 14.41 -0.12 15.22
CA LEU A 123 15.01 0.53 14.06
C LEU A 123 16.51 0.77 14.26
N SER A 124 17.29 0.81 13.17
CA SER A 124 18.64 1.38 13.21
C SER A 124 18.62 2.89 13.44
N GLU A 125 19.76 3.45 13.86
CA GLU A 125 19.88 4.87 14.25
C GLU A 125 19.34 5.84 13.19
N GLY A 126 19.67 5.60 11.92
CA GLY A 126 19.26 6.47 10.82
C GLY A 126 17.74 6.49 10.60
N PHE A 127 17.04 5.38 10.85
CA PHE A 127 15.58 5.32 10.79
C PHE A 127 14.94 5.82 12.10
N ALA A 128 15.50 5.45 13.25
CA ALA A 128 14.99 5.85 14.56
C ALA A 128 14.98 7.37 14.75
N ALA A 129 15.96 8.07 14.18
CA ALA A 129 16.10 9.53 14.26
C ALA A 129 15.06 10.31 13.40
N LEU A 130 14.33 9.66 12.50
CA LEU A 130 13.37 10.34 11.62
C LEU A 130 12.10 10.76 12.37
N ASP A 131 11.72 12.03 12.20
CA ASP A 131 10.42 12.57 12.59
C ASP A 131 9.40 12.37 11.47
N VAL A 132 8.62 11.30 11.58
CA VAL A 132 7.64 10.90 10.57
C VAL A 132 6.51 11.93 10.43
N GLU A 133 6.10 12.59 11.51
CA GLU A 133 5.02 13.56 11.46
C GLU A 133 5.48 14.85 10.76
N LYS A 134 6.72 15.27 11.00
CA LYS A 134 7.34 16.36 10.23
C LYS A 134 7.42 16.01 8.74
N ILE A 135 7.83 14.79 8.38
CA ILE A 135 7.87 14.37 6.97
C ILE A 135 6.46 14.42 6.35
N LYS A 136 5.44 13.93 7.05
CA LYS A 136 4.04 13.98 6.59
C LYS A 136 3.53 15.41 6.40
N ALA A 137 3.90 16.33 7.28
CA ALA A 137 3.48 17.74 7.19
C ALA A 137 3.99 18.44 5.92
N HIS A 138 5.12 17.98 5.36
CA HIS A 138 5.78 18.56 4.18
C HIS A 138 5.68 17.67 2.93
N LEU A 139 4.90 16.59 2.98
CA LEU A 139 4.90 15.52 1.96
C LEU A 139 4.58 16.01 0.54
N PHE A 140 3.80 17.09 0.44
CA PHE A 140 3.24 17.62 -0.80
C PHE A 140 3.68 19.06 -1.12
N ASP A 141 4.65 19.62 -0.39
CA ASP A 141 5.13 21.00 -0.59
C ASP A 141 5.62 21.27 -2.02
N SER A 142 5.98 20.21 -2.75
CA SER A 142 6.46 20.29 -4.13
C SER A 142 5.37 20.03 -5.18
N ALA A 143 4.14 19.70 -4.80
CA ALA A 143 3.09 19.26 -5.73
C ALA A 143 2.37 20.40 -6.48
N VAL A 144 2.49 21.65 -6.01
CA VAL A 144 1.76 22.82 -6.55
C VAL A 144 2.70 23.95 -6.98
N LYS A 145 3.85 23.59 -7.55
CA LYS A 145 4.80 24.58 -8.13
C LYS A 145 4.55 24.79 -9.61
#